data_AF-A0A4V1SE61-F1
#
_entry.id   AF-A0A4V1SE61-F1
#
_cell.length_a   1.000
_cell.length_b   1.000
_cell.length_c   1.000
_cell.angle_alpha   90.00
_cell.angle_beta   90.00
_cell.angle_gamma   90.00
#
_symmetry.space_group_name_H-M   'P 1'
#
loop_
_entity.id
_entity.type
_entity.pdbx_description
1 polymer ?
#
loop_
_entity_poly.entity_id
_entity_poly.type
_entity_poly.pdbx_seq_one_letter_code
_entity_poly.pdbx_strand_id
1 'polypeptide(L)' 'RGGAALAGLMMIPLAVPILIFGAGALARPDDAAIALTAAISLGLCALAPFAAGAAIRAARES' A
#
# COMPACT_ATOMS: atom_id res chain seq x y z
N ARG A 1 9.11 -13.69 -14.15
CA ARG A 1 7.62 -13.52 -14.15
C ARG A 1 6.93 -13.49 -12.76
N GLY A 2 7.42 -14.14 -11.70
CA GLY A 2 6.72 -14.22 -10.39
C GLY A 2 6.72 -12.96 -9.50
N GLY A 3 7.67 -12.04 -9.68
CA GLY A 3 7.84 -10.88 -8.79
C GLY A 3 6.67 -9.87 -8.79
N ALA A 4 6.07 -9.59 -9.95
CA ALA A 4 4.94 -8.66 -10.06
C ALA A 4 3.64 -9.24 -9.45
N ALA A 5 3.43 -10.55 -9.57
CA ALA A 5 2.28 -11.23 -8.97
C ALA A 5 2.38 -11.26 -7.44
N LEU A 6 3.59 -11.41 -6.88
CA LEU A 6 3.83 -11.33 -5.44
C LEU A 6 3.59 -9.92 -4.88
N ALA A 7 3.96 -8.87 -5.63
CA ALA A 7 3.67 -7.49 -5.24
C ALA A 7 2.15 -7.22 -5.16
N GLY A 8 1.37 -7.75 -6.11
CA GLY A 8 -0.09 -7.67 -6.08
C GLY A 8 -0.72 -8.47 -4.93
N LEU A 9 -0.19 -9.65 -4.60
CA LEU A 9 -0.67 -10.47 -3.49
C LEU A 9 -0.45 -9.80 -2.13
N MET A 10 0.67 -9.08 -1.96
CA MET A 10 0.95 -8.28 -0.76
C MET A 10 0.08 -7.03 -0.62
N MET A 11 -0.50 -6.53 -1.73
CA MET A 11 -1.44 -5.39 -1.68
C MET A 11 -2.80 -5.76 -1.08
N ILE A 12 -3.24 -7.02 -1.22
CA ILE A 12 -4.52 -7.49 -0.70
C ILE A 12 -4.65 -7.30 0.83
N PRO A 13 -3.72 -7.80 1.68
CA PRO A 13 -3.85 -7.61 3.13
C PRO A 13 -3.75 -6.14 3.55
N LEU A 14 -3.12 -5.30 2.73
CA LEU A 14 -2.86 -3.91 3.06
C LEU A 14 -4.01 -2.98 2.62
N ALA A 15 -4.81 -3.38 1.62
CA ALA A 15 -6.04 -2.68 1.26
C ALA A 15 -7.06 -2.66 2.42
N VAL A 16 -7.12 -3.72 3.22
CA VAL A 16 -8.08 -3.86 4.34
C VAL A 16 -7.94 -2.71 5.37
N PRO A 17 -6.77 -2.48 5.99
CA PRO A 17 -6.64 -1.41 6.97
C PRO A 17 -6.80 -0.01 6.34
N ILE A 18 -6.36 0.21 5.09
CA ILE A 18 -6.56 1.50 4.40
C ILE A 18 -8.05 1.81 4.24
N LEU A 19 -8.83 0.83 3.79
CA LEU A 19 -10.25 1.02 3.54
C LEU A 19 -11.04 1.18 4.85
N ILE A 20 -10.70 0.43 5.90
CA ILE A 20 -11.38 0.53 7.20
C ILE A 20 -11.13 1.90 7.84
N PHE A 21 -9.86 2.26 8.03
CA PHE A 21 -9.52 3.50 8.74
C PHE A 21 -9.74 4.74 7.87
N GLY A 22 -9.49 4.65 6.55
CA GLY A 22 -9.76 5.75 5.63
C GLY A 22 -11.25 6.06 5.48
N ALA A 23 -12.10 5.04 5.36
CA ALA A 23 -13.55 5.25 5.35
C ALA A 23 -14.07 5.74 6.71
N GLY A 24 -13.51 5.23 7.82
CA GLY A 24 -13.81 5.71 9.17
C GLY A 24 -13.52 7.20 9.34
N ALA A 25 -12.30 7.62 8.99
CA ALA A 25 -11.85 9.00 9.04
C ALA A 25 -12.70 9.95 8.15
N LEU A 26 -13.21 9.48 7.02
CA LEU A 26 -14.10 10.24 6.13
C LEU A 26 -15.52 10.35 6.68
N ALA A 27 -16.03 9.32 7.35
CA ALA A 27 -17.40 9.27 7.87
C ALA A 27 -17.54 10.05 9.19
N ARG A 28 -16.53 10.00 10.05
CA ARG A 28 -16.47 10.78 11.28
C ARG A 28 -15.03 11.22 11.54
N PRO A 29 -14.78 12.52 11.80
CA PRO A 29 -13.45 12.97 12.17
C PRO A 29 -13.02 12.29 13.46
N ASP A 30 -12.07 11.37 13.36
CA ASP A 30 -11.42 10.74 14.49
C ASP A 30 -9.90 10.77 14.28
N ASP A 31 -9.19 11.37 15.24
CA ASP A 31 -7.75 11.66 15.08
C ASP A 31 -6.90 10.39 14.96
N ALA A 32 -7.33 9.30 15.60
CA ALA A 32 -6.60 8.03 15.60
C ALA A 32 -6.66 7.33 14.24
N ALA A 33 -7.83 7.24 13.61
CA ALA A 33 -7.98 6.67 12.28
C ALA A 33 -7.36 7.57 11.22
N ILE A 34 -7.44 8.91 11.36
CA ILE A 34 -6.72 9.83 10.48
C ILE A 34 -5.21 9.58 10.58
N ALA A 35 -4.65 9.52 11.79
CA ALA A 35 -3.23 9.27 12.01
C ALA A 35 -2.79 7.91 11.42
N LEU A 36 -3.56 6.84 11.65
CA LEU A 36 -3.25 5.51 11.13
C LEU A 36 -3.38 5.45 9.59
N THR A 37 -4.42 6.06 9.03
CA THR A 37 -4.61 6.15 7.56
C THR A 37 -3.48 6.91 6.90
N ALA A 38 -3.08 8.04 7.49
CA ALA A 38 -1.95 8.82 7.02
C ALA A 38 -0.65 8.01 7.11
N ALA A 39 -0.39 7.33 8.24
CA ALA A 39 0.80 6.50 8.41
C ALA A 39 0.88 5.38 7.37
N ILE A 40 -0.22 4.67 7.09
CA ILE A 40 -0.24 3.61 6.08
C ILE A 40 -0.06 4.20 4.66
N SER A 41 -0.72 5.32 4.35
CA SER A 41 -0.59 5.99 3.04
C SER A 41 0.86 6.46 2.79
N LEU A 42 1.49 7.06 3.79
CA LEU A 42 2.90 7.47 3.72
C LEU A 42 3.84 6.27 3.61
N GLY A 43 3.59 5.20 4.38
CA GLY A 43 4.34 3.95 4.28
C GLY A 43 4.25 3.34 2.87
N LEU A 44 3.07 3.34 2.28
CA LEU A 44 2.88 2.90 0.90
C LEU A 44 3.62 3.78 -0.11
N CYS A 45 3.50 5.10 -0.02
CA CYS A 45 4.23 6.02 -0.89
C CYS A 45 5.74 5.83 -0.77
N ALA A 46 6.25 5.58 0.45
CA ALA A 46 7.67 5.32 0.68
C ALA A 46 8.12 3.98 0.07
N LEU A 47 7.28 2.93 0.11
CA LEU A 47 7.59 1.60 -0.43
C LEU A 47 7.38 1.50 -1.95
N ALA A 48 6.48 2.30 -2.52
CA ALA A 48 6.14 2.31 -3.94
C ALA A 48 7.34 2.39 -4.90
N PRO A 49 8.34 3.29 -4.72
CA PRO A 49 9.49 3.35 -5.63
C PRO A 49 10.35 2.07 -5.60
N PHE A 50 10.48 1.41 -4.44
CA PHE A 50 11.22 0.15 -4.34
C PHE A 50 10.50 -0.99 -5.04
N ALA A 51 9.18 -1.09 -4.84
CA ALA A 51 8.34 -2.06 -5.53
C ALA A 51 8.39 -1.84 -7.06
N ALA A 52 8.31 -0.58 -7.51
CA ALA A 52 8.42 -0.21 -8.92
C ALA A 52 9.81 -0.56 -9.50
N GLY A 53 10.90 -0.22 -8.78
CA GLY A 53 12.25 -0.58 -9.18
C GLY A 53 12.48 -2.09 -9.28
N ALA A 54 11.97 -2.86 -8.31
CA ALA A 54 12.01 -4.31 -8.34
C ALA A 54 11.21 -4.89 -9.52
N ALA A 55 10.05 -4.32 -9.85
CA ALA A 55 9.23 -4.73 -10.98
C ALA A 55 9.95 -4.49 -12.33
N ILE A 56 10.58 -3.32 -12.51
CA ILE A 56 11.37 -3.00 -13.71
C ILE A 56 12.54 -3.96 -13.87
N ARG A 57 13.29 -4.22 -12.79
CA ARG A 57 14.40 -5.19 -12.82
C ARG A 57 13.91 -6.58 -13.25
N ALA A 58 12.85 -7.07 -12.62
CA ALA A 58 12.29 -8.39 -12.92
C ALA A 58 11.78 -8.49 -14.38
N ALA A 59 11.29 -7.39 -14.96
CA ALA A 59 10.87 -7.34 -16.37
C ALA A 59 12.06 -7.41 -17.34
N ARG A 60 13.23 -6.89 -16.96
CA ARG A 60 14.46 -6.97 -17.77
C ARG A 60 15.12 -8.35 -17.74
N GLU A 61 14.95 -9.07 -16.62
CA GLU A 61 15.49 -10.43 -16.41
C GLU A 61 14.54 -11.53 -16.92
N SER A 62 13.42 -11.17 -17.57
CA SER A 62 12.41 -12.09 -18.14
C SER A 62 12.48 -12.13 -19.65
#